data_AF-A0A7I3ZQR0-F1
#
_entry.id   AF-A0A7I3ZQR0-F1
#
_cell.length_a   1.000
_cell.length_b   1.000
_cell.length_c   1.000
_cell.angle_alpha   90.00
_cell.angle_beta   90.00
_cell.angle_gamma   90.00
#
_symmetry.space_group_name_H-M   'P 1'
#
loop_
_entity.id
_entity.type
_entity.pdbx_description
1 polymer ?
#
loop_
_entity_poly.entity_id
_entity_poly.type
_entity_poly.pdbx_seq_one_letter_code
_entity_poly.pdbx_strand_id
1 'polypeptide(L)'
;MIFEDCSNLKKILALFDGMKTLKILSYKGCENLEHMPMGLKHLSPLQELSFEGCIEMKIEGDTINALASLTYLNLSDCVKVDTIHKGFANLASLNILHYDDCTNLKTIHAIFDGITNVKR
;
A
#
# COMPACT_ATOMS: atom_id res chain seq x y z
N MET A 1 -3.15 -6.00 12.22
CA MET A 1 -3.86 -7.11 11.55
C MET A 1 -2.96 -7.58 10.43
N ILE A 2 -2.56 -8.84 10.47
CA ILE A 2 -1.53 -9.38 9.59
C ILE A 2 -2.14 -10.58 8.87
N PHE A 3 -2.03 -10.58 7.56
CA PHE A 3 -2.39 -11.66 6.65
C PHE A 3 -1.10 -12.10 5.97
N GLU A 4 -0.82 -13.40 6.00
CA GLU A 4 0.37 -14.01 5.41
C GLU A 4 -0.08 -15.09 4.44
N ASP A 5 0.59 -15.16 3.28
CA ASP A 5 0.47 -16.23 2.29
C ASP A 5 -0.98 -16.55 1.88
N CYS A 6 -1.85 -15.53 1.81
CA CYS A 6 -3.26 -15.70 1.48
C CYS A 6 -3.45 -15.88 -0.04
N SER A 7 -2.95 -17.00 -0.57
CA SER A 7 -2.96 -17.31 -2.01
C SER A 7 -4.37 -17.38 -2.62
N ASN A 8 -5.42 -17.57 -1.83
CA ASN A 8 -6.80 -17.56 -2.34
C ASN A 8 -7.46 -16.17 -2.32
N LEU A 9 -6.82 -15.18 -1.69
CA LEU A 9 -7.39 -13.86 -1.49
C LEU A 9 -7.13 -12.98 -2.71
N LYS A 10 -8.14 -12.87 -3.59
CA LYS A 10 -8.03 -12.03 -4.80
C LYS A 10 -8.43 -10.58 -4.58
N LYS A 11 -9.48 -10.39 -3.78
CA LYS A 11 -10.08 -9.08 -3.52
C LYS A 11 -10.44 -8.99 -2.06
N ILE A 12 -10.26 -7.79 -1.52
CA ILE A 12 -10.67 -7.49 -0.16
C ILE A 12 -11.90 -6.60 -0.26
N LEU A 13 -13.07 -7.20 -0.04
CA LEU A 13 -14.34 -6.49 0.09
C LEU A 13 -14.57 -6.01 1.54
N ALA A 14 -13.52 -6.03 2.37
CA ALA A 14 -13.61 -5.63 3.76
C ALA A 14 -14.00 -4.15 3.87
N LEU A 15 -15.17 -3.93 4.46
CA LEU A 15 -15.50 -2.67 5.09
C LEU A 15 -14.72 -2.67 6.40
N PHE A 16 -13.60 -1.96 6.48
CA PHE A 16 -12.88 -1.73 7.74
C PHE A 16 -13.65 -0.79 8.69
N ASP A 17 -14.96 -0.72 8.53
CA ASP A 17 -15.86 0.11 9.31
C ASP A 17 -15.78 -0.33 10.78
N GLY A 18 -15.47 0.64 11.64
CA GLY A 18 -15.31 0.40 13.07
C GLY A 18 -13.90 -0.01 13.53
N MET A 19 -12.94 -0.23 12.61
CA MET A 19 -11.54 -0.52 12.96
C MET A 19 -10.75 0.75 13.36
N LYS A 20 -11.28 1.50 14.33
CA LYS A 20 -10.81 2.83 14.74
C LYS A 20 -9.48 2.86 15.50
N THR A 21 -8.86 1.70 15.73
CA THR A 21 -7.61 1.56 16.49
C THR A 21 -6.52 0.83 15.70
N LEU A 22 -6.80 0.40 14.47
CA LEU A 22 -5.88 -0.40 13.68
C LEU A 22 -4.72 0.47 13.17
N LYS A 23 -3.51 0.21 13.69
CA LYS A 23 -2.29 0.92 13.28
C LYS A 23 -1.45 0.21 12.23
N ILE A 24 -1.54 -1.12 12.17
CA ILE A 24 -0.71 -1.96 11.29
C ILE A 24 -1.61 -2.89 10.50
N LEU A 25 -1.46 -2.89 9.18
CA LEU A 25 -2.14 -3.79 8.26
C LEU A 25 -1.12 -4.39 7.29
N SER A 26 -1.05 -5.71 7.19
CA SER A 26 -0.12 -6.39 6.28
C SER A 26 -0.83 -7.49 5.52
N TYR A 27 -0.51 -7.61 4.23
CA TYR A 27 -0.95 -8.66 3.31
C TYR A 27 0.26 -9.39 2.70
N LYS A 28 1.30 -9.60 3.50
CA LYS A 28 2.54 -10.20 3.02
C LYS A 28 2.28 -11.55 2.32
N GLY A 29 2.90 -11.78 1.16
CA GLY A 29 2.78 -13.05 0.42
C GLY A 29 1.38 -13.35 -0.11
N CYS A 30 0.45 -12.39 -0.09
CA CYS A 30 -0.87 -12.57 -0.68
C CYS A 30 -0.80 -12.43 -2.21
N GLU A 31 -0.14 -13.38 -2.87
CA GLU A 31 0.29 -13.28 -4.27
C GLU A 31 -0.85 -12.96 -5.25
N ASN A 32 -2.03 -13.51 -5.03
CA ASN A 32 -3.19 -13.32 -5.89
C ASN A 32 -4.02 -12.06 -5.59
N LEU A 33 -3.60 -11.22 -4.62
CA LEU A 33 -4.32 -10.01 -4.27
C LEU A 33 -4.15 -8.94 -5.36
N GLU A 34 -5.24 -8.63 -6.07
CA GLU A 34 -5.19 -7.82 -7.29
C GLU A 34 -5.27 -6.31 -7.03
N HIS A 35 -5.96 -5.90 -5.97
CA HIS A 35 -6.27 -4.50 -5.71
C HIS A 35 -6.22 -4.18 -4.22
N MET A 36 -5.89 -2.93 -3.92
CA MET A 36 -6.02 -2.38 -2.58
C MET A 36 -7.48 -2.41 -2.09
N PRO A 37 -7.73 -2.69 -0.79
CA PRO A 37 -9.08 -2.67 -0.25
C PRO A 37 -9.74 -1.28 -0.35
N MET A 38 -10.97 -1.22 -0.86
CA MET A 38 -11.74 0.04 -0.94
C MET A 38 -12.01 0.69 0.43
N GLY A 39 -12.00 -0.11 1.51
CA GLY A 39 -12.26 0.35 2.87
C GLY A 39 -11.08 1.06 3.55
N LEU A 40 -9.90 1.13 2.92
CA LEU A 40 -8.69 1.68 3.57
C LEU A 40 -8.87 3.11 4.07
N LYS A 41 -9.70 3.92 3.40
CA LYS A 41 -10.05 5.28 3.83
C LYS A 41 -10.67 5.38 5.22
N HIS A 42 -11.23 4.29 5.75
CA HIS A 42 -11.82 4.24 7.08
C HIS A 42 -10.80 3.96 8.19
N LEU A 43 -9.55 3.63 7.81
CA LEU A 43 -8.45 3.37 8.72
C LEU A 43 -7.64 4.64 8.98
N SER A 44 -8.28 5.67 9.53
CA SER A 44 -7.61 6.94 9.85
C SER A 44 -6.36 6.83 10.76
N PRO A 45 -6.24 5.87 11.71
CA PRO A 45 -5.03 5.75 12.53
C PRO A 45 -3.98 4.80 11.94
N LEU A 46 -4.15 4.32 10.69
CA LEU A 46 -3.21 3.39 10.08
C LEU A 46 -1.85 4.07 9.88
N GLN A 47 -0.80 3.44 10.39
CA GLN A 47 0.58 3.93 10.35
C GLN A 47 1.45 3.07 9.44
N GLU A 48 1.20 1.76 9.40
CA GLU A 48 1.99 0.82 8.61
C GLU A 48 1.08 -0.02 7.71
N LEU A 49 1.43 -0.06 6.42
CA LEU A 49 0.76 -0.85 5.41
C LEU A 49 1.80 -1.63 4.61
N SER A 50 1.65 -2.96 4.53
CA SER A 50 2.51 -3.81 3.71
C SER A 50 1.71 -4.66 2.74
N PHE A 51 2.17 -4.67 1.49
CA PHE A 51 1.78 -5.58 0.42
C PHE A 51 2.97 -6.38 -0.10
N GLU A 52 4.05 -6.48 0.68
CA GLU A 52 5.25 -7.24 0.31
C GLU A 52 4.89 -8.61 -0.30
N GLY A 53 5.35 -8.91 -1.52
CA GLY A 53 5.06 -10.17 -2.20
C GLY A 53 3.65 -10.32 -2.79
N CYS A 54 2.83 -9.26 -2.84
CA CYS A 54 1.56 -9.29 -3.58
C CYS A 54 1.82 -9.10 -5.08
N ILE A 55 2.25 -10.16 -5.76
CA ILE A 55 2.69 -10.09 -7.16
C ILE A 55 1.60 -9.61 -8.14
N GLU A 56 0.33 -9.88 -7.86
CA GLU A 56 -0.80 -9.47 -8.69
C GLU A 56 -1.28 -8.03 -8.41
N MET A 57 -0.74 -7.37 -7.38
CA MET A 57 -1.22 -6.07 -6.88
C MET A 57 -1.11 -4.97 -7.93
N LYS A 58 -2.21 -4.24 -8.09
CA LYS A 58 -2.28 -2.96 -8.80
C LYS A 58 -2.71 -1.86 -7.83
N ILE A 59 -2.09 -0.70 -7.98
CA ILE A 59 -2.39 0.48 -7.16
C ILE A 59 -3.07 1.50 -8.05
N GLU A 60 -4.31 1.84 -7.72
CA GLU A 60 -5.05 2.89 -8.40
C GLU A 60 -4.79 4.24 -7.71
N GLY A 61 -4.76 5.31 -8.50
CA GLY A 61 -4.24 6.61 -8.06
C GLY A 61 -4.93 7.25 -6.86
N ASP A 62 -6.18 6.88 -6.55
CA ASP A 62 -6.96 7.50 -5.50
C ASP A 62 -7.14 6.66 -4.23
N THR A 63 -6.76 5.38 -4.26
CA THR A 63 -7.13 4.41 -3.20
C THR A 63 -6.39 4.65 -1.88
N ILE A 64 -5.25 5.32 -1.91
CA ILE A 64 -4.42 5.64 -0.74
C ILE A 64 -4.58 7.07 -0.23
N ASN A 65 -5.28 7.95 -0.97
CA ASN A 65 -5.31 9.40 -0.70
C ASN A 65 -5.81 9.75 0.71
N ALA A 66 -6.59 8.87 1.34
CA ALA A 66 -7.17 9.07 2.66
C ALA A 66 -6.28 8.60 3.82
N LEU A 67 -5.12 7.99 3.55
CA LEU A 67 -4.24 7.41 4.57
C LEU A 67 -3.27 8.46 5.17
N ALA A 68 -3.80 9.54 5.72
CA ALA A 68 -3.01 10.69 6.19
C ALA A 68 -2.03 10.37 7.33
N SER A 69 -2.30 9.33 8.12
CA SER A 69 -1.43 8.90 9.25
C SER A 69 -0.37 7.88 8.86
N LEU A 70 -0.34 7.43 7.59
CA LEU A 70 0.56 6.37 7.15
C LEU A 70 2.00 6.88 7.13
N THR A 71 2.87 6.21 7.87
CA THR A 71 4.30 6.55 7.97
C THR A 71 5.19 5.55 7.24
N TYR A 72 4.68 4.33 7.01
CA TYR A 72 5.38 3.24 6.34
C TYR A 72 4.49 2.54 5.32
N LEU A 73 4.98 2.44 4.07
CA LEU A 73 4.37 1.66 3.01
C LEU A 73 5.40 0.73 2.36
N ASN A 74 5.11 -0.56 2.35
CA ASN A 74 5.95 -1.56 1.68
C ASN A 74 5.21 -2.19 0.50
N LEU A 75 5.76 -2.01 -0.69
CA LEU A 75 5.33 -2.57 -1.96
C LEU A 75 6.38 -3.50 -2.56
N SER A 76 7.40 -3.93 -1.82
CA SER A 76 8.45 -4.77 -2.36
C SER A 76 7.87 -6.07 -2.95
N ASP A 77 8.48 -6.55 -4.02
CA ASP A 77 8.04 -7.71 -4.82
C ASP A 77 6.62 -7.56 -5.46
N CYS A 78 6.00 -6.37 -5.44
CA CYS A 78 4.74 -6.11 -6.14
C CYS A 78 4.95 -5.90 -7.64
N VAL A 79 5.26 -6.97 -8.37
CA VAL A 79 5.69 -6.88 -9.77
C VAL A 79 4.66 -6.27 -10.72
N LYS A 80 3.36 -6.24 -10.40
CA LYS A 80 2.34 -5.56 -11.25
C LYS A 80 2.15 -4.07 -11.00
N VAL A 81 2.83 -3.51 -10.00
CA VAL A 81 2.87 -2.06 -9.80
C VAL A 81 3.76 -1.44 -10.87
N ASP A 82 3.15 -0.76 -11.84
CA ASP A 82 3.85 -0.12 -12.95
C ASP A 82 4.10 1.39 -12.74
N THR A 83 3.35 1.99 -11.82
CA THR A 83 3.33 3.43 -11.60
C THR A 83 3.12 3.76 -10.14
N ILE A 84 3.94 4.68 -9.61
CA ILE A 84 3.63 5.40 -8.38
C ILE A 84 2.97 6.72 -8.75
N HIS A 85 1.65 6.80 -8.60
CA HIS A 85 0.86 7.95 -9.05
C HIS A 85 0.98 9.17 -8.13
N LYS A 86 0.53 10.34 -8.62
CA LYS A 86 0.49 11.59 -7.85
C LYS A 86 -0.26 11.52 -6.51
N GLY A 87 -1.18 10.56 -6.34
CA GLY A 87 -1.91 10.35 -5.10
C GLY A 87 -1.03 10.01 -3.89
N PHE A 88 0.17 9.44 -4.12
CA PHE A 88 1.15 9.21 -3.06
C PHE A 88 1.63 10.52 -2.40
N ALA A 89 1.54 11.67 -3.09
CA ALA A 89 1.85 12.97 -2.50
C ALA A 89 0.82 13.40 -1.42
N ASN A 90 -0.35 12.76 -1.37
CA ASN A 90 -1.34 13.01 -0.31
C ASN A 90 -1.02 12.27 0.99
N LEU A 91 -0.04 11.36 0.99
CA LEU A 91 0.41 10.65 2.18
C LEU A 91 1.35 11.54 3.01
N ALA A 92 0.78 12.59 3.61
CA ALA A 92 1.53 13.67 4.26
C ALA A 92 2.47 13.22 5.40
N SER A 93 2.21 12.06 6.01
CA SER A 93 3.04 11.50 7.08
C SER A 93 4.03 10.43 6.61
N LEU A 94 4.04 10.09 5.31
CA LEU A 94 4.81 8.96 4.80
C LEU A 94 6.30 9.28 4.84
N ASN A 95 7.05 8.49 5.61
CA ASN A 95 8.49 8.66 5.78
C ASN A 95 9.29 7.58 5.06
N ILE A 96 8.69 6.40 4.91
CA ILE A 96 9.34 5.23 4.32
C ILE A 96 8.44 4.64 3.24
N LEU A 97 9.01 4.51 2.03
CA LEU A 97 8.41 3.80 0.92
C LEU A 97 9.41 2.78 0.40
N HIS A 98 9.06 1.49 0.51
CA HIS A 98 9.81 0.41 -0.13
C HIS A 98 9.07 -0.04 -1.39
N TYR A 99 9.80 -0.19 -2.48
CA TYR A 99 9.32 -0.79 -3.73
C TYR A 99 10.40 -1.70 -4.34
N ASP A 100 11.20 -2.33 -3.47
CA ASP A 100 12.28 -3.20 -3.92
C ASP A 100 11.72 -4.33 -4.81
N ASP A 101 12.42 -4.68 -5.87
CA ASP A 101 11.98 -5.73 -6.80
C ASP A 101 10.59 -5.53 -7.48
N CYS A 102 10.07 -4.29 -7.49
CA CYS A 102 8.96 -3.87 -8.36
C CYS A 102 9.40 -3.76 -9.84
N THR A 103 9.63 -4.90 -10.48
CA THR A 103 10.29 -4.99 -11.79
C THR A 103 9.55 -4.30 -12.96
N ASN A 104 8.22 -4.13 -12.89
CA ASN A 104 7.46 -3.39 -13.92
C ASN A 104 7.30 -1.89 -13.61
N LEU A 105 7.80 -1.38 -12.48
CA LEU A 105 7.69 0.02 -12.13
C LEU A 105 8.51 0.88 -13.11
N LYS A 106 7.81 1.65 -13.94
CA LYS A 106 8.40 2.49 -15.00
C LYS A 106 8.34 3.96 -14.68
N THR A 107 7.40 4.39 -13.84
CA THR A 107 7.12 5.82 -13.66
C THR A 107 6.77 6.15 -12.23
N ILE A 108 7.35 7.25 -11.75
CA ILE A 108 7.06 7.84 -10.45
C ILE A 108 6.58 9.27 -10.72
N HIS A 109 5.29 9.51 -10.50
CA HIS A 109 4.62 10.80 -10.67
C HIS A 109 4.38 11.53 -9.34
N ALA A 110 4.82 10.94 -8.23
CA ALA A 110 4.74 11.57 -6.92
C ALA A 110 5.92 12.51 -6.69
N ILE A 111 5.64 13.72 -6.20
CA ILE A 111 6.66 14.59 -5.62
C ILE A 111 6.77 14.17 -4.16
N PHE A 112 7.89 13.56 -3.80
CA PHE A 112 8.14 13.05 -2.45
C PHE A 112 8.77 14.12 -1.55
N ASP A 113 8.16 15.30 -1.48
CA ASP A 113 8.63 16.36 -0.58
C ASP A 113 8.44 15.88 0.87
N GLY A 114 9.54 15.52 1.53
CA GLY A 114 9.56 15.04 2.91
C GLY A 114 9.73 13.53 3.10
N ILE A 115 9.65 12.71 2.03
CA ILE A 115 9.96 11.26 2.17
C ILE A 115 11.48 11.10 2.19
N THR A 116 12.00 10.83 3.37
CA THR A 116 13.45 10.81 3.62
C THR A 116 14.10 9.46 3.28
N ASN A 117 13.33 8.38 3.15
CA ASN A 117 13.86 7.03 2.97
C ASN A 117 13.06 6.23 1.93
N VAL A 118 13.36 6.48 0.66
CA VAL A 118 12.76 5.81 -0.50
C VAL A 118 13.73 4.72 -1.01
N LYS A 119 13.30 3.44 -1.05
CA LYS A 119 14.15 2.31 -1.45
C LYS A 119 13.66 1.56 -2.69
N ARG A 120 14.62 1.08 -3.48
CA ARG A 120 14.49 0.29 -4.71
C ARG A 120 15.30 -1.00 -4.56
#